data_AF-A0A955AUT9-F1
#
_entry.id   AF-A0A955AUT9-F1
#
_cell.length_a   1.000
_cell.length_b   1.000
_cell.length_c   1.000
_cell.angle_alpha   90.00
_cell.angle_beta   90.00
_cell.angle_gamma   90.00
#
_symmetry.space_group_name_H-M   'P 1'
#
loop_
_entity.id
_entity.type
_entity.pdbx_description
1 polymer ?
#
loop_
_entity_poly.entity_id
_entity_poly.type
_entity_poly.pdbx_seq_one_letter_code
_entity_poly.pdbx_strand_id
1 'polypeptide(L)'
;LVGSGLSLEELRALENVAEDKRLRWLTERLLEDRRWSDYFAERFSRAYVGTNNGPFLLFRRRKFNAWLSEQLHENVGYDQIVRDMLSADGLWTDTPQVNFVTATMDEANEGRGDPIRLAGRTSRAFLGQRMDCLQCHDDFLDQVNFGTPLDPVTGTQQHFHTLAAFFAGTSLADP
;
A
#
# COMPACT_ATOMS: atom_id res chain seq x y z
N LEU A 1 -8.13 9.69 -15.33
CA LEU A 1 -7.51 8.76 -16.31
C LEU A 1 -7.21 7.45 -15.60
N VAL A 2 -7.58 6.33 -16.21
CA VAL A 2 -7.41 4.97 -15.66
C VAL A 2 -6.31 4.24 -16.43
N GLY A 3 -5.12 4.86 -16.51
CA GLY A 3 -4.02 4.38 -17.35
C GLY A 3 -4.16 4.65 -18.85
N SER A 4 -5.28 5.22 -19.30
CA SER A 4 -5.52 5.68 -20.66
C SER A 4 -6.23 7.03 -20.69
N GLY A 5 -6.18 7.69 -21.86
CA GLY A 5 -7.05 8.82 -22.24
C GLY A 5 -8.55 8.49 -22.13
N LEU A 6 -9.40 9.51 -22.12
CA LEU A 6 -10.83 9.33 -22.35
C LEU A 6 -11.05 8.78 -23.76
N SER A 7 -11.94 7.79 -23.87
CA SER A 7 -12.44 7.33 -25.16
C SER A 7 -13.29 8.41 -25.84
N LEU A 8 -13.49 8.27 -27.15
CA LEU A 8 -14.39 9.17 -27.90
C LEU A 8 -15.82 9.16 -27.36
N GLU A 9 -16.29 8.02 -26.86
CA GLU A 9 -17.60 7.89 -26.24
C GLU A 9 -17.69 8.70 -24.94
N GLU A 10 -16.68 8.57 -24.06
CA GLU A 10 -16.63 9.32 -22.79
C GLU A 10 -16.48 10.83 -23.01
N LEU A 11 -15.72 11.25 -24.03
CA LEU A 11 -15.61 12.65 -24.42
C LEU A 11 -16.96 13.23 -24.84
N ARG A 12 -17.69 12.52 -25.72
CA ARG A 12 -19.05 12.93 -26.15
C ARG A 12 -20.03 12.96 -24.98
N ALA A 13 -19.95 12.00 -24.06
CA ALA A 13 -20.78 12.01 -22.87
C ALA A 13 -20.49 13.24 -22.00
N LEU A 14 -19.21 13.58 -21.80
CA LEU A 14 -18.77 14.75 -21.03
C LEU A 14 -19.19 16.08 -21.68
N GLU A 15 -19.17 16.17 -23.01
CA GLU A 15 -19.62 17.36 -23.76
C GLU A 15 -21.09 17.70 -23.48
N ASN A 16 -21.93 16.67 -23.27
CA ASN A 16 -23.35 16.81 -22.94
C ASN A 16 -23.62 17.16 -21.47
N VAL A 17 -22.60 17.21 -20.61
CA VAL A 17 -22.72 17.61 -19.21
C VAL A 17 -22.43 19.11 -19.09
N ALA A 18 -23.27 19.83 -18.33
CA ALA A 18 -23.08 21.24 -18.02
C ALA A 18 -21.70 21.49 -17.37
N GLU A 19 -21.02 22.55 -17.79
CA GLU A 19 -19.61 22.80 -17.46
C GLU A 19 -19.31 22.77 -15.95
N ASP A 20 -20.19 23.36 -15.14
CA ASP A 20 -20.11 23.40 -13.67
C ASP A 20 -20.25 22.02 -13.01
N LYS A 21 -20.81 21.04 -13.71
CA LYS A 21 -21.04 19.66 -13.23
C LYS A 21 -20.06 18.64 -13.76
N ARG A 22 -19.28 18.98 -14.80
CA ARG A 22 -18.38 18.05 -15.50
C ARG A 22 -17.39 17.36 -14.57
N LEU A 23 -16.77 18.12 -13.65
CA LEU A 23 -15.78 17.57 -12.73
C LEU A 23 -16.40 16.49 -11.83
N ARG A 24 -17.51 16.81 -11.16
CA ARG A 24 -18.20 15.86 -10.28
C ARG A 24 -18.65 14.61 -11.04
N TRP A 25 -19.33 14.82 -12.17
CA TRP A 25 -19.83 13.73 -13.00
C TRP A 25 -18.71 12.79 -13.47
N LEU A 26 -17.58 13.37 -13.92
CA LEU A 26 -16.44 12.57 -14.36
C LEU A 26 -15.78 11.82 -13.20
N THR A 27 -15.67 12.46 -12.03
CA THR A 27 -15.11 11.82 -10.82
C THR A 27 -15.95 10.64 -10.38
N GLU A 28 -17.27 10.81 -10.25
CA GLU A 28 -18.20 9.74 -9.85
C GLU A 28 -18.12 8.57 -10.83
N ARG A 29 -18.25 8.86 -12.13
CA ARG A 29 -18.17 7.83 -13.18
C ARG A 29 -16.82 7.11 -13.20
N LEU A 30 -15.72 7.81 -12.93
CA LEU A 30 -14.38 7.20 -12.89
C LEU A 30 -14.19 6.30 -11.68
N LEU A 31 -14.73 6.67 -10.52
CA LEU A 31 -14.64 5.85 -9.30
C LEU A 31 -15.54 4.61 -9.36
N GLU A 32 -16.68 4.68 -10.06
CA GLU A 32 -17.56 3.54 -10.32
C GLU A 32 -16.99 2.56 -11.36
N ASP A 33 -16.04 3.00 -12.19
CA ASP A 33 -15.47 2.18 -13.25
C ASP A 33 -14.47 1.15 -12.70
N ARG A 34 -14.69 -0.14 -12.99
CA ARG A 34 -13.78 -1.22 -12.60
C ARG A 34 -12.33 -0.98 -13.04
N ARG A 35 -12.12 -0.34 -14.20
CA ARG A 35 -10.79 0.01 -14.73
C ARG A 35 -10.00 0.91 -13.78
N TRP A 36 -10.68 1.78 -13.02
CA TRP A 36 -10.01 2.58 -11.99
C TRP A 36 -9.46 1.70 -10.88
N SER A 37 -10.30 0.84 -10.31
CA SER A 37 -9.91 -0.04 -9.20
C SER A 37 -8.79 -1.00 -9.59
N ASP A 38 -8.85 -1.62 -10.78
CA ASP A 38 -7.82 -2.51 -11.31
C ASP A 38 -6.49 -1.77 -11.53
N TYR A 39 -6.55 -0.59 -12.15
CA TYR A 39 -5.37 0.21 -12.43
C TYR A 39 -4.70 0.67 -11.13
N PHE A 40 -5.45 1.25 -10.19
CA PHE A 40 -4.89 1.72 -8.93
C PHE A 40 -4.39 0.58 -8.05
N ALA A 41 -5.09 -0.56 -8.03
CA ALA A 41 -4.61 -1.75 -7.33
C ALA A 41 -3.25 -2.22 -7.87
N GLU A 42 -3.01 -2.14 -9.18
CA GLU A 42 -1.71 -2.49 -9.77
C GLU A 42 -0.61 -1.56 -9.26
N ARG A 43 -0.86 -0.25 -9.31
CA ARG A 43 0.09 0.78 -8.87
C ARG A 43 0.41 0.66 -7.39
N PHE A 44 -0.61 0.48 -6.56
CA PHE A 44 -0.47 0.32 -5.12
C PHE A 44 0.18 -1.01 -4.75
N SER A 45 -0.12 -2.10 -5.45
CA SER A 45 0.54 -3.39 -5.20
C SER A 45 2.06 -3.28 -5.34
N ARG A 46 2.57 -2.50 -6.30
CA ARG A 46 4.01 -2.26 -6.43
C ARG A 46 4.61 -1.53 -5.22
N ALA A 47 3.88 -0.59 -4.64
CA ALA A 47 4.30 0.13 -3.45
C ALA A 47 4.21 -0.74 -2.18
N TYR A 48 3.19 -1.59 -2.11
CA TYR A 48 2.88 -2.41 -0.92
C TYR A 48 3.71 -3.68 -0.86
N VAL A 49 3.73 -4.49 -1.92
CA VAL A 49 4.40 -5.81 -1.91
C VAL A 49 5.67 -5.85 -2.78
N GLY A 50 6.02 -4.73 -3.42
CA GLY A 50 7.21 -4.61 -4.26
C GLY A 50 7.03 -5.16 -5.68
N THR A 51 8.12 -5.11 -6.46
CA THR A 51 8.13 -5.51 -7.88
C THR A 51 8.97 -6.76 -8.17
N ASN A 52 9.35 -7.52 -7.12
CA ASN A 52 10.11 -8.75 -7.30
C ASN A 52 9.33 -9.76 -8.15
N ASN A 53 10.01 -10.42 -9.07
CA ASN A 53 9.40 -11.22 -10.14
C ASN A 53 9.72 -12.73 -10.05
N GLY A 54 10.05 -13.24 -8.86
CA GLY A 54 10.17 -14.69 -8.64
C GLY A 54 8.83 -15.39 -8.93
N PRO A 55 8.80 -16.61 -9.53
CA PRO A 55 7.56 -17.27 -9.96
C PRO A 55 6.50 -17.41 -8.86
N PHE A 56 6.94 -17.75 -7.65
CA PHE A 56 6.08 -17.86 -6.47
C PHE A 56 5.50 -16.51 -6.01
N LEU A 57 6.29 -15.45 -6.12
CA LEU A 57 5.87 -14.07 -5.81
C LEU A 57 4.86 -13.54 -6.84
N LEU A 58 4.92 -14.00 -8.10
CA LEU A 58 3.95 -13.61 -9.13
C LEU A 58 2.53 -14.09 -8.82
N PHE A 59 2.38 -15.33 -8.35
CA PHE A 59 1.05 -15.87 -7.99
C PHE A 59 0.45 -15.13 -6.80
N ARG A 60 1.24 -14.96 -5.73
CA ARG A 60 0.89 -14.18 -4.53
C ARG A 60 0.49 -12.74 -4.88
N ARG A 61 1.28 -12.06 -5.71
CA ARG A 61 1.00 -10.68 -6.16
C ARG A 61 -0.30 -10.57 -6.96
N ARG A 62 -0.63 -11.56 -7.80
CA ARG A 62 -1.91 -11.57 -8.53
C ARG A 62 -3.10 -11.66 -7.60
N LYS A 63 -3.04 -12.53 -6.58
CA LYS A 63 -4.09 -12.67 -5.56
C LYS A 63 -4.25 -11.38 -4.74
N PHE A 64 -3.14 -10.80 -4.28
CA PHE A 64 -3.14 -9.52 -3.57
C PHE A 64 -3.74 -8.39 -4.43
N ASN A 65 -3.32 -8.30 -5.70
CA ASN A 65 -3.83 -7.29 -6.62
C ASN A 65 -5.34 -7.43 -6.88
N ALA A 66 -5.83 -8.65 -7.07
CA ALA A 66 -7.25 -8.91 -7.24
C ALA A 66 -8.07 -8.53 -5.99
N TRP A 67 -7.57 -8.87 -4.81
CA TRP A 67 -8.18 -8.45 -3.55
C TRP A 67 -8.21 -6.93 -3.41
N LEU A 68 -7.08 -6.24 -3.65
CA LEU A 68 -7.01 -4.79 -3.53
C LEU A 68 -7.90 -4.09 -4.56
N SER A 69 -8.00 -4.61 -5.78
CA SER A 69 -8.94 -4.12 -6.79
C SER A 69 -10.38 -4.19 -6.26
N GLU A 70 -10.76 -5.31 -5.65
CA GLU A 70 -12.09 -5.46 -5.06
C GLU A 70 -12.33 -4.47 -3.91
N GLN A 71 -11.37 -4.31 -2.99
CA GLN A 71 -11.52 -3.35 -1.88
C GLN A 71 -11.68 -1.91 -2.37
N LEU A 72 -10.93 -1.54 -3.41
CA LEU A 72 -11.06 -0.22 -4.02
C LEU A 72 -12.42 -0.08 -4.72
N HIS A 73 -12.85 -1.07 -5.50
CA HIS A 73 -14.12 -1.05 -6.23
C HIS A 73 -15.33 -0.90 -5.29
N GLU A 74 -15.32 -1.62 -4.18
CA GLU A 74 -16.35 -1.54 -3.13
C GLU A 74 -16.24 -0.28 -2.26
N ASN A 75 -15.31 0.63 -2.59
CA ASN A 75 -15.07 1.89 -1.89
C ASN A 75 -14.83 1.69 -0.37
N VAL A 76 -14.09 0.64 -0.02
CA VAL A 76 -13.70 0.37 1.37
C VAL A 76 -12.79 1.48 1.87
N GLY A 77 -13.01 1.91 3.12
CA GLY A 77 -12.20 2.95 3.76
C GLY A 77 -10.71 2.60 3.74
N TYR A 78 -9.86 3.57 3.37
CA TYR A 78 -8.42 3.34 3.25
C TYR A 78 -7.78 2.91 4.58
N ASP A 79 -8.27 3.45 5.70
CA ASP A 79 -7.87 3.05 7.05
C ASP A 79 -8.18 1.58 7.34
N GLN A 80 -9.33 1.08 6.86
CA GLN A 80 -9.69 -0.34 6.97
C GLN A 80 -8.78 -1.21 6.10
N ILE A 81 -8.53 -0.82 4.84
CA ILE A 81 -7.62 -1.53 3.93
C ILE A 81 -6.21 -1.66 4.55
N VAL A 82 -5.69 -0.57 5.12
CA VAL A 82 -4.38 -0.56 5.79
C VAL A 82 -4.39 -1.42 7.04
N ARG A 83 -5.44 -1.34 7.87
CA ARG A 83 -5.59 -2.19 9.05
C ARG A 83 -5.59 -3.66 8.65
N ASP A 84 -6.38 -4.04 7.65
CA ASP A 84 -6.46 -5.41 7.16
C ASP A 84 -5.11 -5.93 6.69
N MET A 85 -4.29 -5.11 6.00
CA MET A 85 -2.94 -5.50 5.61
C MET A 85 -1.99 -5.67 6.80
N LEU A 86 -2.10 -4.82 7.82
CA LEU A 86 -1.18 -4.81 8.97
C LEU A 86 -1.53 -5.86 10.03
N SER A 87 -2.80 -6.24 10.15
CA SER A 87 -3.29 -7.18 11.17
C SER A 87 -3.82 -8.50 10.60
N ALA A 88 -3.58 -8.78 9.31
CA ALA A 88 -4.02 -10.02 8.69
C ALA A 88 -3.38 -11.25 9.35
N ASP A 89 -4.20 -12.28 9.53
CA ASP A 89 -3.78 -13.62 9.92
C ASP A 89 -4.39 -14.63 8.93
N GLY A 90 -3.63 -15.68 8.61
CA GLY A 90 -4.03 -16.72 7.66
C GLY A 90 -3.05 -16.99 6.52
N LEU A 91 -3.47 -17.84 5.58
CA LEU A 91 -2.64 -18.29 4.47
C LEU A 91 -2.64 -17.27 3.33
N TRP A 92 -1.48 -17.03 2.73
CA TRP A 92 -1.34 -16.08 1.60
C TRP A 92 -2.16 -16.41 0.35
N THR A 93 -2.68 -17.63 0.24
CA THR A 93 -3.56 -18.07 -0.85
C THR A 93 -5.02 -17.67 -0.63
N ASP A 94 -5.47 -17.72 0.61
CA ASP A 94 -6.89 -17.60 0.99
C ASP A 94 -7.19 -16.26 1.67
N THR A 95 -6.16 -15.64 2.25
CA THR A 95 -6.19 -14.32 2.89
C THR A 95 -5.20 -13.40 2.16
N PRO A 96 -5.55 -12.87 0.97
CA PRO A 96 -4.58 -12.19 0.11
C PRO A 96 -3.90 -11.00 0.77
N GLN A 97 -4.58 -10.26 1.65
CA GLN A 97 -4.04 -9.10 2.38
C GLN A 97 -2.80 -9.43 3.23
N VAL A 98 -2.66 -10.68 3.70
CA VAL A 98 -1.46 -11.12 4.46
C VAL A 98 -0.18 -11.02 3.61
N ASN A 99 -0.31 -10.97 2.28
CA ASN A 99 0.85 -10.82 1.39
C ASN A 99 1.61 -9.51 1.61
N PHE A 100 1.01 -8.48 2.21
CA PHE A 100 1.75 -7.28 2.63
C PHE A 100 2.89 -7.66 3.60
N VAL A 101 2.53 -8.42 4.63
CA VAL A 101 3.42 -8.85 5.70
C VAL A 101 4.34 -9.97 5.23
N THR A 102 3.81 -10.99 4.54
CA THR A 102 4.62 -12.13 4.09
C THR A 102 5.56 -11.80 2.94
N ALA A 103 5.43 -10.63 2.29
CA ALA A 103 6.35 -10.20 1.23
C ALA A 103 7.74 -9.80 1.75
N THR A 104 7.99 -9.83 3.06
CA THR A 104 9.35 -9.72 3.62
C THR A 104 9.91 -11.08 4.08
N MET A 105 9.10 -12.14 4.08
CA MET A 105 9.50 -13.48 4.44
C MET A 105 10.27 -14.13 3.28
N ASP A 106 11.45 -14.65 3.58
CA ASP A 106 12.27 -15.44 2.67
C ASP A 106 12.78 -16.70 3.40
N GLU A 107 13.32 -17.66 2.65
CA GLU A 107 13.86 -18.92 3.21
C GLU A 107 14.98 -18.66 4.22
N ALA A 108 15.71 -17.56 4.07
CA ALA A 108 16.78 -17.16 4.98
C ALA A 108 16.27 -16.73 6.37
N ASN A 109 15.00 -16.33 6.48
CA ASN A 109 14.37 -15.91 7.74
C ASN A 109 13.49 -17.00 8.37
N GLU A 110 13.62 -18.27 7.97
CA GLU A 110 12.90 -19.41 8.56
C GLU A 110 11.37 -19.20 8.63
N GLY A 111 10.79 -18.51 7.63
CA GLY A 111 9.35 -18.21 7.63
C GLY A 111 8.92 -17.10 8.61
N ARG A 112 9.86 -16.36 9.21
CA ARG A 112 9.57 -15.19 10.02
C ARG A 112 9.54 -13.92 9.17
N GLY A 113 8.68 -12.99 9.53
CA GLY A 113 8.68 -11.66 8.92
C GLY A 113 9.93 -10.89 9.36
N ASP A 114 10.59 -10.19 8.44
CA ASP A 114 11.69 -9.27 8.78
C ASP A 114 11.11 -7.95 9.31
N PRO A 115 11.25 -7.64 10.62
CA PRO A 115 10.62 -6.47 11.22
C PRO A 115 11.20 -5.14 10.71
N ILE A 116 12.48 -5.15 10.32
CA ILE A 116 13.18 -3.98 9.78
C ILE A 116 12.64 -3.66 8.40
N ARG A 117 12.54 -4.67 7.52
CA ARG A 117 11.93 -4.51 6.19
C ARG A 117 10.47 -4.09 6.28
N LEU A 118 9.72 -4.64 7.24
CA LEU A 118 8.31 -4.29 7.45
C LEU A 118 8.14 -2.85 7.95
N ALA A 119 8.97 -2.37 8.87
CA ALA A 119 8.95 -0.98 9.32
C ALA A 119 9.20 0.00 8.17
N GLY A 120 10.29 -0.21 7.42
CA GLY A 120 10.63 0.64 6.28
C GLY A 120 9.54 0.62 5.20
N ARG A 121 8.97 -0.55 4.90
CA ARG A 121 7.86 -0.69 3.94
C ARG A 121 6.60 0.03 4.42
N THR A 122 6.20 -0.18 5.67
CA THR A 122 5.02 0.46 6.28
C THR A 122 5.13 1.97 6.25
N SER A 123 6.29 2.52 6.62
CA SER A 123 6.54 3.96 6.55
C SER A 123 6.38 4.51 5.13
N ARG A 124 6.98 3.86 4.13
CA ARG A 124 6.89 4.33 2.74
C ARG A 124 5.49 4.16 2.16
N ALA A 125 4.82 3.05 2.46
CA ALA A 125 3.54 2.69 1.87
C ALA A 125 2.39 3.51 2.44
N PHE A 126 2.38 3.76 3.75
CA PHE A 126 1.19 4.31 4.43
C PHE A 126 1.43 5.68 5.05
N LEU A 127 2.67 6.02 5.41
CA LEU A 127 3.00 7.34 5.99
C LEU A 127 3.58 8.31 4.95
N GLY A 128 3.91 7.83 3.74
CA GLY A 128 4.57 8.64 2.71
C GLY A 128 5.99 9.08 3.09
N GLN A 129 6.56 8.55 4.17
CA GLN A 129 7.85 8.95 4.71
C GLN A 129 8.90 7.88 4.45
N ARG A 130 10.10 8.30 4.07
CA ARG A 130 11.29 7.43 4.05
C ARG A 130 12.05 7.62 5.35
N MET A 131 11.94 6.66 6.25
CA MET A 131 12.67 6.64 7.52
C MET A 131 13.77 5.58 7.57
N ASP A 132 14.13 4.96 6.44
CA ASP A 132 15.13 3.89 6.38
C ASP A 132 16.50 4.29 6.96
N CYS A 133 16.90 5.56 6.81
CA CYS A 133 18.13 6.07 7.42
C CYS A 133 18.09 6.00 8.96
N LEU A 134 16.89 6.15 9.54
CA LEU A 134 16.66 6.03 10.98
C LEU A 134 16.88 4.61 11.50
N GLN A 135 17.10 3.61 10.63
CA GLN A 135 17.57 2.31 11.09
C GLN A 135 18.94 2.39 11.79
N CYS A 136 19.82 3.28 11.30
CA CYS A 136 21.22 3.30 11.72
C CYS A 136 21.60 4.53 12.56
N HIS A 137 20.91 5.65 12.38
CA HIS A 137 21.23 6.91 13.06
C HIS A 137 20.04 7.88 13.11
N ASP A 138 20.07 8.85 14.01
CA ASP A 138 19.09 9.94 14.04
C ASP A 138 19.15 10.81 12.78
N ASP A 139 18.07 11.52 12.44
CA ASP A 139 18.07 12.40 11.27
C ASP A 139 19.01 13.60 11.48
N PHE A 140 19.93 13.80 10.54
CA PHE A 140 20.85 14.94 10.51
C PHE A 140 20.51 15.96 9.42
N LEU A 141 19.56 15.64 8.54
CA LEU A 141 19.23 16.43 7.35
C LEU A 141 17.79 16.98 7.39
N ASP A 142 17.12 16.87 8.54
CA ASP A 142 15.73 17.28 8.78
C ASP A 142 14.76 16.84 7.66
N GLN A 143 14.96 15.61 7.17
CA GLN A 143 14.15 14.99 6.11
C GLN A 143 12.87 14.37 6.66
N VAL A 144 12.83 14.07 7.96
CA VAL A 144 11.74 13.39 8.65
C VAL A 144 11.22 14.26 9.79
N ASN A 145 9.94 14.64 9.71
CA ASN A 145 9.24 15.32 10.78
C ASN A 145 8.01 14.48 11.21
N PHE A 146 8.01 14.01 12.45
CA PHE A 146 6.90 13.26 13.04
C PHE A 146 5.92 14.12 13.84
N GLY A 147 6.17 15.43 13.90
CA GLY A 147 5.32 16.42 14.57
C GLY A 147 4.42 17.17 13.60
N THR A 148 4.14 18.43 13.91
CA THR A 148 3.37 19.33 13.04
C THR A 148 4.27 20.44 12.49
N PRO A 149 3.82 21.23 11.50
CA PRO A 149 4.57 22.41 11.06
C PRO A 149 4.84 23.44 12.18
N LEU A 150 4.05 23.43 13.26
CA LEU A 150 4.18 24.36 14.39
C LEU A 150 4.95 23.76 15.59
N ASP A 151 5.10 22.44 15.63
CA ASP A 151 5.77 21.69 16.69
C ASP A 151 6.52 20.51 16.05
N PRO A 152 7.69 20.76 15.45
CA PRO A 152 8.41 19.74 14.69
C PRO A 152 9.07 18.73 15.62
N VAL A 153 9.02 17.47 15.24
CA VAL A 153 9.70 16.36 15.94
C VAL A 153 10.64 15.68 14.97
N THR A 154 11.94 15.89 15.17
CA THR A 154 13.02 15.26 14.38
C THR A 154 12.95 13.74 14.51
N GLY A 155 13.24 13.05 13.40
CA GLY A 155 13.34 11.60 13.37
C GLY A 155 14.52 11.08 14.18
N THR A 156 14.29 10.15 15.10
CA THR A 156 15.33 9.43 15.83
C THR A 156 15.41 7.98 15.41
N GLN A 157 16.54 7.34 15.69
CA GLN A 157 16.74 5.91 15.52
C GLN A 157 15.70 5.11 16.31
N GLN A 158 15.31 5.62 17.49
CA GLN A 158 14.29 5.02 18.32
C GLN A 158 12.91 4.97 17.64
N HIS A 159 12.52 5.97 16.86
CA HIS A 159 11.26 5.94 16.12
C HIS A 159 11.19 4.76 15.14
N PHE A 160 12.29 4.51 14.41
CA PHE A 160 12.37 3.38 13.49
C PHE A 160 12.26 2.04 14.23
N HIS A 161 13.05 1.86 15.29
CA HIS A 161 13.04 0.60 16.03
C HIS A 161 11.73 0.35 16.79
N THR A 162 11.03 1.41 17.22
CA THR A 162 9.69 1.29 17.81
C THR A 162 8.69 0.76 16.78
N LEU A 163 8.72 1.28 15.55
CA LEU A 163 7.90 0.74 14.47
C LEU A 163 8.31 -0.69 14.07
N ALA A 164 9.60 -1.00 14.07
CA ALA A 164 10.06 -2.37 13.80
C ALA A 164 9.61 -3.35 14.89
N ALA A 165 9.64 -2.94 16.16
CA ALA A 165 9.22 -3.78 17.28
C ALA A 165 7.75 -4.23 17.17
N PHE A 166 6.88 -3.41 16.57
CA PHE A 166 5.48 -3.79 16.29
C PHE A 166 5.38 -5.09 15.47
N PHE A 167 6.33 -5.34 14.56
CA PHE A 167 6.31 -6.50 13.68
C PHE A 167 7.08 -7.72 14.21
N ALA A 168 7.69 -7.65 15.40
CA ALA A 168 8.57 -8.69 15.92
C ALA A 168 7.88 -10.06 16.14
N GLY A 169 6.55 -10.07 16.32
CA GLY A 169 5.75 -11.31 16.48
C GLY A 169 5.33 -11.96 15.15
N THR A 170 5.70 -11.39 14.01
CA THR A 170 5.24 -11.87 12.69
C THR A 170 5.91 -13.19 12.33
N SER A 171 5.11 -14.25 12.20
CA SER A 171 5.59 -15.58 11.79
C SER A 171 4.55 -16.28 10.92
N LEU A 172 5.01 -17.21 10.08
CA LEU A 172 4.12 -18.23 9.53
C LEU A 172 3.67 -19.16 10.67
N ALA A 173 2.41 -19.58 10.64
CA ALA A 173 1.95 -20.64 11.53
C ALA A 173 2.82 -21.89 11.33
N ASP A 174 3.16 -22.58 12.42
CA ASP A 174 3.81 -23.89 12.35
C ASP A 174 2.94 -24.83 11.49
N PRO A 175 3.53 -25.60 10.56
CA PRO A 175 2.80 -26.50 9.69
C PRO A 175 2.06 -27.63 10.43
#